data_AF-A0A1M6Z367-F1
#
_entry.id   AF-A0A1M6Z367-F1
#
_cell.length_a   1.000
_cell.length_b   1.000
_cell.length_c   1.000
_cell.angle_alpha   90.00
_cell.angle_beta   90.00
_cell.angle_gamma   90.00
#
_symmetry.space_group_name_H-M   'P 1'
#
loop_
_entity.id
_entity.type
_entity.pdbx_description
1 polymer ?
#
loop_
_entity_poly.entity_id
_entity_poly.type
_entity_poly.pdbx_seq_one_letter_code
_entity_poly.pdbx_strand_id
1 'polypeptide(L)'
;MKRQNFVILFLFLNTVFLSSSYAQKYNEVDRTVAKYPKSFSSPEKLADKIKSDFSSDYDRARAIYDWIAFNIKYDYATFLNPPRTQGFSYSTEAEKQRKIQQLNNKLIQKTFNSQKAVCEGFTALYQYLAELTGLKSEIIRGDSKIRLADIGRKNTYSNHAWNIVLIDKKWILIDVTWGQGYYDSSKGRMVNDFTPVYFDTDPDYFFAKHFPDSGSYLGNRLSKEDFLNGPLIYNKTIEGDYKIKSPDSGIVEAKYGDKINVEIKNVSKSDVIFYLNRKNQAVKIQNAKEKRGGLEFQITYDKSIGDYVTIYLDTASIVSFKIVSK
;
A
#
# COMPACT_ATOMS: atom_id res chain seq x y z
N MET A 1 5.23 10.76 -71.02
CA MET A 1 4.76 11.08 -69.65
C MET A 1 4.64 9.78 -68.85
N LYS A 2 5.66 9.43 -68.06
CA LYS A 2 5.63 8.29 -67.12
C LYS A 2 5.43 8.87 -65.71
N ARG A 3 4.28 8.61 -65.08
CA ARG A 3 3.99 9.01 -63.69
C ARG A 3 4.70 8.04 -62.75
N GLN A 4 5.60 8.56 -61.92
CA GLN A 4 6.20 7.86 -60.80
C GLN A 4 5.16 7.80 -59.65
N ASN A 5 4.83 6.59 -59.19
CA ASN A 5 4.03 6.40 -57.98
C ASN A 5 4.98 6.40 -56.77
N PHE A 6 4.94 7.46 -55.97
CA PHE A 6 5.55 7.49 -54.65
C PHE A 6 4.60 6.78 -53.67
N VAL A 7 5.03 5.62 -53.15
CA VAL A 7 4.37 4.97 -52.02
C VAL A 7 5.01 5.51 -50.74
N ILE A 8 4.28 6.37 -50.02
CA ILE A 8 4.68 6.82 -48.68
C ILE A 8 4.29 5.73 -47.70
N LEU A 9 5.28 4.96 -47.24
CA LEU A 9 5.15 3.99 -46.17
C LEU A 9 5.03 4.75 -44.82
N PHE A 10 3.81 4.87 -44.30
CA PHE A 10 3.58 5.36 -42.95
C PHE A 10 4.08 4.31 -41.94
N LEU A 11 5.26 4.54 -41.39
CA LEU A 11 5.75 3.85 -40.20
C LEU A 11 4.87 4.25 -39.00
N PHE A 12 3.95 3.36 -38.63
CA PHE A 12 3.31 3.39 -37.32
C PHE A 12 4.40 3.17 -36.26
N LEU A 13 4.91 4.29 -35.73
CA LEU A 13 5.72 4.30 -34.52
C LEU A 13 4.83 3.74 -33.41
N ASN A 14 5.03 2.46 -33.08
CA ASN A 14 4.43 1.82 -31.94
C ASN A 14 4.85 2.63 -30.71
N THR A 15 3.95 3.45 -30.19
CA THR A 15 4.02 3.97 -28.83
C THR A 15 3.94 2.75 -27.92
N VAL A 16 5.11 2.22 -27.57
CA VAL A 16 5.25 1.22 -26.51
C VAL A 16 4.64 1.85 -25.27
N PHE A 17 3.55 1.25 -24.82
CA PHE A 17 2.89 1.60 -23.57
C PHE A 17 3.93 1.60 -22.45
N LEU A 18 4.17 2.76 -21.84
CA LEU A 18 4.87 2.89 -20.57
C LEU A 18 3.96 2.39 -19.45
N SER A 19 3.67 1.09 -19.45
CA SER A 19 3.19 0.41 -18.25
C SER A 19 4.43 0.13 -17.40
N SER A 20 4.98 1.17 -16.78
CA SER A 20 6.01 1.00 -15.76
C SER A 20 5.38 0.28 -14.57
N SER A 21 5.34 -1.05 -14.64
CA SER A 21 5.04 -1.88 -13.49
C SER A 21 5.97 -1.47 -12.34
N TYR A 22 5.44 -1.37 -11.13
CA TYR A 22 6.20 -0.98 -9.94
C TYR A 22 7.53 -1.74 -9.77
N ALA A 23 7.59 -2.99 -10.24
CA ALA A 23 8.77 -3.83 -10.23
C ALA A 23 9.89 -3.34 -11.18
N GLN A 24 9.57 -2.71 -12.31
CA GLN A 24 10.59 -2.24 -13.26
C GLN A 24 11.30 -0.95 -12.79
N LYS A 25 10.61 -0.12 -12.00
CA LYS A 25 11.07 1.21 -11.59
C LYS A 25 12.24 1.18 -10.59
N TYR A 26 12.33 0.15 -9.74
CA TYR A 26 13.27 0.12 -8.61
C TYR A 26 14.36 -0.96 -8.68
N ASN A 27 14.38 -1.72 -9.78
CA ASN A 27 15.16 -2.96 -9.90
C ASN A 27 16.64 -2.85 -9.52
N GLU A 28 17.31 -1.73 -9.80
CA GLU A 28 18.75 -1.58 -9.50
C GLU A 28 19.02 -1.32 -8.02
N VAL A 29 18.21 -0.49 -7.37
CA VAL A 29 18.32 -0.19 -5.93
C VAL A 29 18.01 -1.47 -5.14
N ASP A 30 16.87 -2.11 -5.43
CA ASP A 30 16.43 -3.34 -4.78
C ASP A 30 17.52 -4.43 -4.85
N ARG A 31 18.11 -4.65 -6.03
CA ARG A 31 19.18 -5.65 -6.24
C ARG A 31 20.46 -5.30 -5.49
N THR A 32 20.77 -4.02 -5.34
CA THR A 32 21.97 -3.57 -4.64
C THR A 32 21.78 -3.75 -3.14
N VAL A 33 20.65 -3.33 -2.60
CA VAL A 33 20.32 -3.45 -1.17
C VAL A 33 20.12 -4.90 -0.75
N ALA A 34 19.56 -5.76 -1.61
CA ALA A 34 19.45 -7.19 -1.35
C ALA A 34 20.81 -7.88 -1.13
N LYS A 35 21.91 -7.28 -1.60
CA LYS A 35 23.29 -7.77 -1.39
C LYS A 35 23.95 -7.20 -0.13
N TYR A 36 23.32 -6.25 0.55
CA TYR A 36 23.88 -5.70 1.79
C TYR A 36 23.96 -6.77 2.87
N PRO A 37 24.86 -6.60 3.86
CA PRO A 37 24.80 -7.35 5.09
C PRO A 37 23.40 -7.28 5.71
N LYS A 38 22.90 -8.41 6.21
CA LYS A 38 21.62 -8.47 6.92
C LYS A 38 21.63 -7.63 8.20
N SER A 39 22.80 -7.39 8.78
CA SER A 39 22.98 -6.55 9.96
C SER A 39 24.19 -5.63 9.78
N PHE A 40 24.10 -4.45 10.38
CA PHE A 40 25.18 -3.48 10.48
C PHE A 40 25.45 -3.21 11.95
N SER A 41 26.65 -2.74 12.29
CA SER A 41 27.02 -2.44 13.69
C SER A 41 26.24 -1.27 14.29
N SER A 42 25.72 -0.38 13.45
CA SER A 42 24.89 0.75 13.86
C SER A 42 24.06 1.29 12.68
N PRO A 43 22.97 2.04 12.93
CA PRO A 43 22.21 2.71 11.86
C PRO A 43 23.06 3.67 11.01
N GLU A 44 24.06 4.33 11.61
CA GLU A 44 24.97 5.25 10.91
C GLU A 44 25.81 4.52 9.87
N LYS A 45 26.29 3.30 10.16
CA LYS A 45 27.03 2.50 9.17
C LYS A 45 26.17 2.06 7.99
N LEU A 46 24.90 1.74 8.24
CA LEU A 46 23.95 1.50 7.16
C LEU A 46 23.72 2.78 6.34
N ALA A 47 23.49 3.92 7.00
CA ALA A 47 23.27 5.20 6.33
C ALA A 47 24.49 5.63 5.51
N ASP A 48 25.72 5.45 6.00
CA ASP A 48 26.95 5.72 5.26
C ASP A 48 27.07 4.82 4.02
N LYS A 49 26.72 3.54 4.14
CA LYS A 49 26.68 2.62 3.00
C LYS A 49 25.67 3.06 1.95
N ILE A 50 24.45 3.44 2.38
CA ILE A 50 23.41 3.96 1.48
C ILE A 50 23.87 5.25 0.78
N LYS A 51 24.46 6.21 1.51
CA LYS A 51 24.99 7.46 0.91
C LYS A 51 26.12 7.20 -0.09
N SER A 52 26.94 6.19 0.15
CA SER A 52 28.05 5.82 -0.73
C SER A 52 27.56 5.17 -2.03
N ASP A 53 26.52 4.34 -1.96
CA ASP A 53 26.04 3.57 -3.12
C ASP A 53 25.02 4.35 -3.96
N PHE A 54 24.32 5.33 -3.37
CA PHE A 54 23.25 6.08 -4.03
C PHE A 54 23.44 7.59 -3.94
N SER A 55 23.42 8.25 -5.09
CA SER A 55 23.60 9.69 -5.22
C SER A 55 22.30 10.48 -5.16
N SER A 56 21.17 9.91 -5.62
CA SER A 56 19.88 10.58 -5.63
C SER A 56 19.13 10.41 -4.31
N ASP A 57 18.34 11.42 -3.92
CA ASP A 57 17.52 11.36 -2.71
C ASP A 57 16.44 10.26 -2.82
N TYR A 58 15.91 10.07 -4.03
CA TYR A 58 14.92 9.03 -4.31
C TYR A 58 15.48 7.62 -4.10
N ASP A 59 16.69 7.34 -4.60
CA ASP A 59 17.33 6.03 -4.46
C ASP A 59 17.75 5.77 -3.00
N ARG A 60 18.16 6.81 -2.26
CA ARG A 60 18.43 6.69 -0.81
C ARG A 60 17.17 6.35 -0.04
N ALA A 61 16.05 7.04 -0.32
CA ALA A 61 14.76 6.73 0.28
C ALA A 61 14.33 5.29 -0.03
N ARG A 62 14.48 4.86 -1.29
CA ARG A 62 14.19 3.50 -1.72
C ARG A 62 15.08 2.47 -1.01
N ALA A 63 16.37 2.76 -0.87
CA ALA A 63 17.29 1.86 -0.21
C ALA A 63 16.99 1.67 1.28
N ILE A 64 16.54 2.73 1.97
CA ILE A 64 16.08 2.64 3.36
C ILE A 64 14.84 1.75 3.45
N TYR A 65 13.86 1.97 2.56
CA TYR A 65 12.64 1.17 2.47
C TYR A 65 12.96 -0.32 2.31
N ASP A 66 13.78 -0.65 1.32
CA ASP A 66 14.16 -2.02 0.99
C ASP A 66 14.90 -2.69 2.14
N TRP A 67 15.91 -2.02 2.71
CA TRP A 67 16.70 -2.63 3.78
C TRP A 67 15.83 -2.92 5.00
N ILE A 68 14.94 -2.00 5.39
CA ILE A 68 14.02 -2.24 6.50
C ILE A 68 13.04 -3.36 6.17
N ALA A 69 12.42 -3.35 4.98
CA ALA A 69 11.44 -4.35 4.58
C ALA A 69 12.04 -5.77 4.45
N PHE A 70 13.33 -5.88 4.11
CA PHE A 70 14.02 -7.17 4.04
C PHE A 70 14.46 -7.69 5.41
N ASN A 71 14.82 -6.81 6.35
CA ASN A 71 15.53 -7.20 7.56
C ASN A 71 14.71 -7.09 8.83
N ILE A 72 13.75 -6.16 8.92
CA ILE A 72 12.93 -5.98 10.11
C ILE A 72 11.65 -6.82 10.00
N LYS A 73 11.35 -7.62 11.02
CA LYS A 73 10.14 -8.45 11.07
C LYS A 73 9.04 -7.80 11.90
N TYR A 74 7.80 -7.90 11.45
CA TYR A 74 6.67 -7.43 12.25
C TYR A 74 6.51 -8.23 13.55
N ASP A 75 6.42 -7.54 14.68
CA ASP A 75 6.20 -8.12 16.00
C ASP A 75 4.71 -8.32 16.30
N TYR A 76 4.12 -9.31 15.63
CA TYR A 76 2.69 -9.59 15.80
C TYR A 76 2.32 -9.96 17.24
N ALA A 77 3.20 -10.62 17.98
CA ALA A 77 2.97 -10.95 19.39
C ALA A 77 2.87 -9.69 20.27
N THR A 78 3.76 -8.72 20.05
CA THR A 78 3.69 -7.41 20.73
C THR A 78 2.49 -6.60 20.26
N PHE A 79 2.11 -6.68 18.98
CA PHE A 79 0.90 -6.03 18.48
C PHE A 79 -0.37 -6.56 19.16
N LEU A 80 -0.48 -7.88 19.34
CA LEU A 80 -1.61 -8.50 20.03
C LEU A 80 -1.62 -8.20 21.54
N ASN A 81 -0.44 -8.16 22.16
CA ASN A 81 -0.28 -7.97 23.60
C ASN A 81 0.69 -6.80 23.85
N PRO A 82 0.26 -5.54 23.61
CA PRO A 82 1.13 -4.40 23.77
C PRO A 82 1.50 -4.23 25.24
N PRO A 83 2.77 -3.88 25.55
CA PRO A 83 3.15 -3.53 26.91
C PRO A 83 2.34 -2.31 27.37
N ARG A 84 2.12 -2.19 28.68
CA ARG A 84 1.42 -1.04 29.25
C ARG A 84 2.15 0.25 28.89
N THR A 85 1.42 1.23 28.38
CA THR A 85 1.94 2.57 28.12
C THR A 85 2.45 3.18 29.41
N GLN A 86 3.74 3.49 29.47
CA GLN A 86 4.35 4.15 30.61
C GLN A 86 4.39 5.66 30.35
N GLY A 87 3.58 6.41 31.10
CA GLY A 87 3.71 7.86 31.15
C GLY A 87 5.01 8.26 31.86
N PHE A 88 5.54 9.43 31.54
CA PHE A 88 6.64 10.06 32.27
C PHE A 88 6.22 11.45 32.74
N SER A 89 6.66 11.83 33.94
CA SER A 89 6.52 13.20 34.43
C SER A 89 7.65 14.08 33.90
N TYR A 90 7.43 15.38 33.83
CA TYR A 90 8.43 16.39 33.46
C TYR A 90 8.09 17.72 34.16
N SER A 91 9.10 18.52 34.46
CA SER A 91 8.95 19.82 35.12
C SER A 91 9.12 20.99 34.15
N THR A 92 9.76 20.76 33.00
CA THR A 92 9.95 21.78 31.95
C THR A 92 9.71 21.19 30.56
N GLU A 93 9.40 22.04 29.59
CA GLU A 93 9.25 21.60 28.19
C GLU A 93 10.58 21.06 27.64
N ALA A 94 11.72 21.67 27.99
CA ALA A 94 13.04 21.18 27.59
C ALA A 94 13.32 19.76 28.13
N GLU A 95 12.94 19.47 29.37
CA GLU A 95 13.07 18.13 29.95
C GLU A 95 12.15 17.12 29.24
N LYS A 96 10.91 17.51 28.96
CA LYS A 96 9.96 16.68 28.20
C LYS A 96 10.53 16.29 26.84
N GLN A 97 11.05 17.25 26.08
CA GLN A 97 11.63 16.99 24.76
C GLN A 97 12.85 16.06 24.84
N ARG A 98 13.72 16.25 25.85
CA ARG A 98 14.85 15.32 26.10
C ARG A 98 14.37 13.90 26.42
N LYS A 99 13.33 13.74 27.24
CA LYS A 99 12.76 12.43 27.58
C LYS A 99 12.13 11.75 26.36
N ILE A 100 11.40 12.49 25.54
CA ILE A 100 10.85 11.99 24.26
C ILE A 100 11.97 11.53 23.34
N GLN A 101 13.02 12.33 23.16
CA GLN A 101 14.17 11.96 22.33
C GLN A 101 14.85 10.68 22.84
N GLN A 102 15.04 10.55 24.16
CA GLN A 102 15.63 9.35 24.74
C GLN A 102 14.76 8.10 24.50
N LEU A 103 13.44 8.22 24.61
CA LEU A 103 12.52 7.12 24.32
C LEU A 103 12.56 6.74 22.83
N ASN A 104 12.57 7.71 21.93
CA ASN A 104 12.69 7.49 20.49
C ASN A 104 14.02 6.80 20.15
N ASN A 105 15.14 7.27 20.69
CA ASN A 105 16.45 6.66 20.48
C ASN A 105 16.46 5.20 20.98
N LYS A 106 15.85 4.92 22.14
CA LYS A 106 15.72 3.55 22.65
C LYS A 106 14.88 2.67 21.73
N LEU A 107 13.77 3.19 21.19
CA LEU A 107 12.93 2.47 20.24
C LEU A 107 13.71 2.13 18.96
N ILE A 108 14.38 3.12 18.36
CA ILE A 108 15.19 2.96 17.14
C ILE A 108 16.27 1.90 17.35
N GLN A 109 17.04 2.01 18.43
CA GLN A 109 18.11 1.05 18.75
C GLN A 109 17.55 -0.34 19.02
N LYS A 110 16.43 -0.45 19.75
CA LYS A 110 15.74 -1.73 19.96
C LYS A 110 15.33 -2.34 18.63
N THR A 111 14.63 -1.59 17.78
CA THR A 111 14.16 -2.08 16.47
C THR A 111 15.30 -2.51 15.56
N PHE A 112 16.36 -1.70 15.49
CA PHE A 112 17.52 -2.00 14.65
C PHE A 112 18.27 -3.25 15.14
N ASN A 113 18.54 -3.36 16.44
CA ASN A 113 19.31 -4.46 17.01
C ASN A 113 18.51 -5.77 17.08
N SER A 114 17.22 -5.72 17.42
CA SER A 114 16.36 -6.91 17.47
C SER A 114 15.88 -7.34 16.09
N GLN A 115 15.96 -6.45 15.11
CA GLN A 115 15.37 -6.59 13.78
C GLN A 115 13.87 -6.96 13.82
N LYS A 116 13.16 -6.41 14.81
CA LYS A 116 11.77 -6.75 15.07
C LYS A 116 11.02 -5.58 15.74
N ALA A 117 9.86 -5.20 15.20
CA ALA A 117 9.06 -4.10 15.72
C ALA A 117 7.60 -4.14 15.28
N VAL A 118 6.76 -3.29 15.87
CA VAL A 118 5.46 -2.89 15.31
C VAL A 118 5.62 -1.61 14.48
N CYS A 119 4.54 -1.12 13.84
CA CYS A 119 4.58 0.03 12.92
C CYS A 119 5.33 1.27 13.45
N GLU A 120 5.23 1.56 14.76
CA GLU A 120 5.96 2.67 15.38
C GLU A 120 7.49 2.52 15.29
N GLY A 121 8.01 1.31 15.48
CA GLY A 121 9.46 1.06 15.36
C GLY A 121 9.93 1.09 13.90
N PHE A 122 9.12 0.59 12.96
CA PHE A 122 9.41 0.69 11.53
C PHE A 122 9.52 2.15 11.08
N THR A 123 8.52 2.97 11.44
CA THR A 123 8.46 4.38 11.04
C THR A 123 9.53 5.24 11.72
N ALA A 124 9.84 4.97 12.99
CA ALA A 124 10.92 5.64 13.70
C ALA A 124 12.29 5.29 13.11
N LEU A 125 12.55 4.01 12.79
CA LEU A 125 13.80 3.60 12.16
C LEU A 125 13.94 4.20 10.75
N TYR A 126 12.87 4.20 9.97
CA TYR A 126 12.86 4.82 8.65
C TYR A 126 13.19 6.31 8.74
N GLN A 127 12.50 7.06 9.60
CA GLN A 127 12.74 8.50 9.78
C GLN A 127 14.19 8.77 10.20
N TYR A 128 14.74 7.98 11.13
CA TYR A 128 16.11 8.16 11.58
C TYR A 128 17.16 7.91 10.48
N LEU A 129 16.98 6.84 9.68
CA LEU A 129 17.85 6.58 8.53
C LEU A 129 17.69 7.65 7.45
N ALA A 130 16.47 8.18 7.25
CA ALA A 130 16.23 9.30 6.34
C ALA A 130 17.03 10.53 6.79
N GLU A 131 16.96 10.91 8.07
CA GLU A 131 17.74 12.02 8.62
C GLU A 131 19.25 11.82 8.45
N LEU A 132 19.78 10.63 8.75
CA LEU A 132 21.20 10.29 8.59
C LEU A 132 21.70 10.31 7.13
N THR A 133 20.78 10.16 6.18
CA THR A 133 21.04 10.22 4.74
C THR A 133 20.73 11.60 4.14
N GLY A 134 20.34 12.58 4.96
CA GLY A 134 20.07 13.96 4.54
C GLY A 134 18.64 14.21 4.04
N LEU A 135 17.74 13.26 4.23
CA LEU A 135 16.35 13.34 3.79
C LEU A 135 15.45 13.86 4.91
N LYS A 136 14.47 14.70 4.57
CA LYS A 136 13.42 15.10 5.50
C LYS A 136 12.30 14.06 5.48
N SER A 137 11.97 13.50 6.64
CA SER A 137 10.85 12.56 6.80
C SER A 137 9.96 12.93 7.98
N GLU A 138 8.66 12.70 7.86
CA GLU A 138 7.67 12.89 8.91
C GLU A 138 6.88 11.60 9.13
N ILE A 139 6.61 11.27 10.39
CA ILE A 139 5.75 10.13 10.77
C ILE A 139 4.31 10.60 10.83
N ILE A 140 3.43 9.89 10.12
CA ILE A 140 1.99 10.12 10.12
C ILE A 140 1.34 8.97 10.87
N ARG A 141 0.51 9.30 11.87
CA ARG A 141 -0.34 8.35 12.57
C ARG A 141 -1.75 8.39 12.00
N GLY A 142 -2.42 7.25 12.02
CA GLY A 142 -3.76 7.15 11.49
C GLY A 142 -4.35 5.77 11.54
N ASP A 143 -5.32 5.59 10.67
CA ASP A 143 -6.15 4.42 10.57
C ASP A 143 -5.78 3.56 9.37
N SER A 144 -5.90 2.25 9.55
CA SER A 144 -5.76 1.25 8.49
C SER A 144 -7.08 0.57 8.15
N LYS A 145 -7.28 0.29 6.86
CA LYS A 145 -8.42 -0.46 6.34
C LYS A 145 -7.93 -1.70 5.61
N ILE A 146 -8.05 -2.86 6.26
CA ILE A 146 -7.46 -4.13 5.79
C ILE A 146 -8.42 -5.33 5.87
N ARG A 147 -9.56 -5.22 6.56
CA ARG A 147 -10.52 -6.31 6.76
C ARG A 147 -11.83 -6.02 6.04
N LEU A 148 -12.53 -7.07 5.61
CA LEU A 148 -13.87 -6.95 5.03
C LEU A 148 -14.84 -6.18 5.94
N ALA A 149 -14.79 -6.45 7.25
CA ALA A 149 -15.61 -5.78 8.25
C ALA A 149 -15.30 -4.27 8.41
N ASP A 150 -14.18 -3.78 7.86
CA ASP A 150 -13.86 -2.36 7.88
C ASP A 150 -14.67 -1.58 6.82
N ILE A 151 -15.30 -2.25 5.84
CA ILE A 151 -16.19 -1.62 4.86
C ILE A 151 -17.49 -1.17 5.55
N GLY A 152 -17.69 0.14 5.62
CA GLY A 152 -18.86 0.74 6.25
C GLY A 152 -18.83 0.73 7.78
N ARG A 153 -17.66 0.62 8.40
CA ARG A 153 -17.54 0.77 9.86
C ARG A 153 -17.78 2.23 10.26
N LYS A 154 -18.23 2.45 11.50
CA LYS A 154 -18.70 3.77 11.96
C LYS A 154 -17.58 4.76 12.28
N ASN A 155 -16.49 4.27 12.85
CA ASN A 155 -15.44 5.11 13.43
C ASN A 155 -14.09 4.78 12.83
N THR A 156 -13.22 5.78 12.80
CA THR A 156 -11.80 5.61 12.57
C THR A 156 -11.07 5.17 13.85
N TYR A 157 -9.90 4.56 13.70
CA TYR A 157 -9.00 4.14 14.78
C TYR A 157 -7.60 4.71 14.52
N SER A 158 -6.83 5.04 15.56
CA SER A 158 -5.41 5.35 15.43
C SER A 158 -4.61 4.07 15.69
N ASN A 159 -4.56 3.19 14.69
CA ASN A 159 -4.03 1.83 14.82
C ASN A 159 -2.81 1.55 13.92
N HIS A 160 -2.39 2.53 13.12
CA HIS A 160 -1.27 2.38 12.20
C HIS A 160 -0.44 3.67 12.08
N ALA A 161 0.77 3.53 11.55
CA ALA A 161 1.67 4.65 11.30
C ALA A 161 2.52 4.38 10.05
N TRP A 162 2.79 5.43 9.29
CA TRP A 162 3.61 5.42 8.07
C TRP A 162 4.48 6.68 7.99
N ASN A 163 5.34 6.77 6.98
CA ASN A 163 6.18 7.94 6.74
C ASN A 163 5.73 8.71 5.50
N ILE A 164 6.00 10.00 5.49
CA ILE A 164 6.18 10.78 4.27
C ILE A 164 7.62 11.25 4.18
N VAL A 165 8.13 11.41 2.97
CA VAL A 165 9.51 11.85 2.73
C VAL A 165 9.55 12.91 1.66
N LEU A 166 10.31 13.98 1.88
CA LEU A 166 10.48 15.06 0.91
C LEU A 166 11.60 14.69 -0.06
N ILE A 167 11.25 14.45 -1.32
CA ILE A 167 12.16 14.15 -2.42
C ILE A 167 11.92 15.17 -3.53
N ASP A 168 12.95 15.87 -3.98
CA ASP A 168 12.85 16.88 -5.06
C ASP A 168 11.69 17.87 -4.87
N LYS A 169 11.50 18.35 -3.63
CA LYS A 169 10.42 19.26 -3.20
C LYS A 169 9.00 18.67 -3.24
N LYS A 170 8.85 17.37 -3.51
CA LYS A 170 7.59 16.63 -3.44
C LYS A 170 7.61 15.68 -2.25
N TRP A 171 6.53 15.69 -1.46
CA TRP A 171 6.33 14.66 -0.44
C TRP A 171 5.80 13.38 -1.09
N ILE A 172 6.49 12.27 -0.84
CA ILE A 172 6.06 10.93 -1.26
C ILE A 172 5.55 10.13 -0.06
N LEU A 173 4.62 9.20 -0.31
CA LEU A 173 4.00 8.33 0.70
C LEU A 173 4.76 7.01 0.80
N ILE A 174 5.09 6.61 2.03
CA ILE A 174 5.86 5.39 2.28
C ILE A 174 5.28 4.63 3.48
N ASP A 175 4.91 3.37 3.26
CA ASP A 175 4.63 2.43 4.34
C ASP A 175 5.52 1.19 4.22
N VAL A 176 6.63 1.23 4.94
CA VAL A 176 7.59 0.12 4.98
C VAL A 176 7.09 -1.06 5.83
N THR A 177 6.14 -0.83 6.74
CA THR A 177 5.53 -1.90 7.55
C THR A 177 4.74 -2.83 6.65
N TRP A 178 3.91 -2.28 5.76
CA TRP A 178 3.15 -3.08 4.78
C TRP A 178 3.99 -3.47 3.56
N GLY A 179 5.09 -2.76 3.30
CA GLY A 179 6.12 -3.17 2.35
C GLY A 179 6.85 -4.47 2.72
N GLN A 180 6.98 -4.75 4.02
CA GLN A 180 7.64 -5.92 4.57
C GLN A 180 6.88 -7.23 4.28
N GLY A 181 5.55 -7.16 4.34
CA GLY A 181 4.66 -8.31 4.21
C GLY A 181 3.34 -8.13 4.96
N TYR A 182 2.66 -9.23 5.25
CA TYR A 182 1.30 -9.21 5.80
C TYR A 182 1.05 -10.37 6.78
N TYR A 183 0.00 -10.25 7.59
CA TYR A 183 -0.45 -11.34 8.45
C TYR A 183 -1.40 -12.28 7.69
N ASP A 184 -1.02 -13.54 7.53
CA ASP A 184 -1.86 -14.58 6.95
C ASP A 184 -2.75 -15.18 8.04
N SER A 185 -3.99 -14.69 8.14
CA SER A 185 -4.99 -15.17 9.10
C SER A 185 -5.34 -16.65 8.94
N SER A 186 -5.20 -17.22 7.73
CA SER A 186 -5.48 -18.64 7.50
C SER A 186 -4.39 -19.54 8.08
N LYS A 187 -3.14 -19.06 8.06
CA LYS A 187 -1.96 -19.77 8.60
C LYS A 187 -1.59 -19.32 10.01
N GLY A 188 -2.24 -18.29 10.55
CA GLY A 188 -1.98 -17.73 11.87
C GLY A 188 -0.57 -17.15 12.03
N ARG A 189 0.05 -16.61 10.97
CA ARG A 189 1.45 -16.15 11.00
C ARG A 189 1.73 -14.95 10.09
N MET A 190 2.75 -14.18 10.45
CA MET A 190 3.33 -13.18 9.54
C MET A 190 4.00 -13.88 8.36
N VAL A 191 3.75 -13.34 7.16
CA VAL A 191 4.41 -13.74 5.92
C VAL A 191 5.26 -12.57 5.46
N ASN A 192 6.56 -12.82 5.27
CA ASN A 192 7.43 -11.88 4.58
C ASN A 192 7.13 -11.97 3.10
N ASP A 193 6.53 -10.91 2.57
CA ASP A 193 6.10 -10.81 1.18
C ASP A 193 6.42 -9.38 0.75
N PHE A 194 7.70 -9.16 0.44
CA PHE A 194 8.19 -7.84 0.08
C PHE A 194 7.39 -7.31 -1.10
N THR A 195 6.88 -6.10 -0.98
CA THR A 195 6.14 -5.44 -2.06
C THR A 195 6.62 -4.01 -2.25
N PRO A 196 6.87 -3.57 -3.50
CA PRO A 196 7.30 -2.20 -3.77
C PRO A 196 6.15 -1.18 -3.74
N VAL A 197 4.88 -1.63 -3.69
CA VAL A 197 3.73 -0.76 -3.94
C VAL A 197 3.49 0.28 -2.86
N TYR A 198 4.06 0.09 -1.66
CA TYR A 198 3.98 1.05 -0.55
C TYR A 198 5.16 2.03 -0.51
N PHE A 199 5.88 2.20 -1.62
CA PHE A 199 6.92 3.21 -1.80
C PHE A 199 6.54 4.15 -2.94
N ASP A 200 6.33 5.44 -2.63
CA ASP A 200 5.86 6.46 -3.58
C ASP A 200 4.53 6.03 -4.24
N THR A 201 3.62 5.50 -3.42
CA THR A 201 2.28 5.08 -3.84
C THR A 201 1.44 6.27 -4.28
N ASP A 202 0.61 6.08 -5.30
CA ASP A 202 -0.38 7.07 -5.68
C ASP A 202 -1.31 7.37 -4.49
N PRO A 203 -1.55 8.65 -4.14
CA PRO A 203 -2.45 9.04 -3.05
C PRO A 203 -3.84 8.41 -3.10
N ASP A 204 -4.43 8.22 -4.29
CA ASP A 204 -5.77 7.62 -4.43
C ASP A 204 -5.79 6.18 -3.88
N TYR A 205 -4.75 5.41 -4.18
CA TYR A 205 -4.58 4.05 -3.64
C TYR A 205 -4.17 4.05 -2.18
N PHE A 206 -3.24 4.94 -1.81
CA PHE A 206 -2.71 4.97 -0.45
C PHE A 206 -3.81 5.33 0.55
N PHE A 207 -4.60 6.37 0.27
CA PHE A 207 -5.65 6.84 1.17
C PHE A 207 -6.96 6.04 1.11
N ALA A 208 -7.13 5.16 0.11
CA ALA A 208 -8.17 4.11 0.19
C ALA A 208 -7.89 3.10 1.31
N LYS A 209 -6.63 2.99 1.77
CA LYS A 209 -6.22 2.05 2.82
C LYS A 209 -5.71 2.71 4.11
N HIS A 210 -5.30 3.97 4.03
CA HIS A 210 -4.75 4.76 5.14
C HIS A 210 -5.56 6.03 5.35
N PHE A 211 -5.89 6.38 6.58
CA PHE A 211 -6.53 7.65 6.88
C PHE A 211 -5.80 8.38 8.01
N PRO A 212 -5.15 9.53 7.76
CA PRO A 212 -4.38 10.23 8.79
C PRO A 212 -5.30 10.74 9.90
N ASP A 213 -4.83 10.70 11.15
CA ASP A 213 -5.58 11.22 12.30
C ASP A 213 -5.90 12.71 12.17
N SER A 214 -5.06 13.46 11.45
CA SER A 214 -5.29 14.87 11.10
C SER A 214 -6.46 15.09 10.15
N GLY A 215 -6.95 14.04 9.47
CA GLY A 215 -7.95 14.12 8.41
C GLY A 215 -7.49 14.88 7.16
N SER A 216 -6.18 15.14 7.02
CA SER A 216 -5.64 15.90 5.89
C SER A 216 -4.25 15.42 5.46
N TYR A 217 -3.93 15.65 4.19
CA TYR A 217 -2.63 15.40 3.58
C TYR A 217 -2.18 16.63 2.79
N LEU A 218 -1.03 17.19 3.15
CA LEU A 218 -0.47 18.41 2.54
C LEU A 218 -1.48 19.58 2.46
N GLY A 219 -2.29 19.75 3.51
CA GLY A 219 -3.32 20.80 3.59
C GLY A 219 -4.65 20.45 2.90
N ASN A 220 -4.71 19.36 2.13
CA ASN A 220 -5.95 18.90 1.51
C ASN A 220 -6.71 17.99 2.48
N ARG A 221 -7.98 18.31 2.71
CA ARG A 221 -8.87 17.49 3.56
C ARG A 221 -9.23 16.19 2.84
N LEU A 222 -9.09 15.07 3.54
CA LEU A 222 -9.53 13.76 3.07
C LEU A 222 -10.95 13.48 3.55
N SER A 223 -11.74 12.80 2.72
CA SER A 223 -13.09 12.40 3.08
C SER A 223 -13.05 11.16 3.99
N LYS A 224 -13.39 11.36 5.26
CA LYS A 224 -13.56 10.25 6.22
C LYS A 224 -14.65 9.29 5.75
N GLU A 225 -15.70 9.81 5.15
CA GLU A 225 -16.82 9.02 4.65
C GLU A 225 -16.38 8.11 3.51
N ASP A 226 -15.63 8.63 2.53
CA ASP A 226 -15.11 7.83 1.41
C ASP A 226 -14.15 6.75 1.91
N PHE A 227 -13.28 7.08 2.88
CA PHE A 227 -12.41 6.08 3.50
C PHE A 227 -13.20 4.95 4.17
N LEU A 228 -14.21 5.28 4.98
CA LEU A 228 -14.99 4.29 5.73
C LEU A 228 -15.88 3.45 4.79
N ASN A 229 -16.56 4.09 3.85
CA ASN A 229 -17.55 3.46 2.98
C ASN A 229 -16.98 2.90 1.68
N GLY A 230 -15.78 3.32 1.26
CA GLY A 230 -15.13 2.85 0.02
C GLY A 230 -14.85 1.34 0.01
N PRO A 231 -14.54 0.76 -1.17
CA PRO A 231 -14.24 -0.66 -1.26
C PRO A 231 -12.93 -1.01 -0.53
N LEU A 232 -12.75 -2.29 -0.19
CA LEU A 232 -11.47 -2.78 0.30
C LEU A 232 -10.60 -3.20 -0.89
N ILE A 233 -9.49 -2.50 -1.12
CA ILE A 233 -8.52 -2.80 -2.17
C ILE A 233 -7.30 -3.56 -1.65
N TYR A 234 -6.66 -4.34 -2.51
CA TYR A 234 -5.55 -5.23 -2.18
C TYR A 234 -4.25 -4.76 -2.87
N ASN A 235 -3.10 -5.32 -2.48
CA ASN A 235 -1.81 -4.93 -3.08
C ASN A 235 -1.84 -5.12 -4.60
N LYS A 236 -2.48 -6.20 -5.08
CA LYS A 236 -2.60 -6.48 -6.51
C LYS A 236 -3.34 -5.42 -7.30
N THR A 237 -4.30 -4.74 -6.67
CA THR A 237 -5.02 -3.58 -7.24
C THR A 237 -4.05 -2.45 -7.55
N ILE A 238 -3.13 -2.20 -6.62
CA ILE A 238 -2.14 -1.13 -6.73
C ILE A 238 -1.08 -1.53 -7.75
N GLU A 239 -0.56 -2.77 -7.67
CA GLU A 239 0.46 -3.30 -8.60
C GLU A 239 0.05 -3.19 -10.07
N GLY A 240 -1.21 -3.48 -10.37
CA GLY A 240 -1.76 -3.45 -11.73
C GLY A 240 -2.41 -2.13 -12.13
N ASP A 241 -2.40 -1.11 -11.27
CA ASP A 241 -3.17 0.14 -11.46
C ASP A 241 -4.65 -0.16 -11.81
N TYR A 242 -5.26 -1.14 -11.14
CA TYR A 242 -6.64 -1.57 -11.39
C TYR A 242 -7.63 -0.58 -10.77
N LYS A 243 -7.84 0.58 -11.39
CA LYS A 243 -8.74 1.62 -10.86
C LYS A 243 -10.18 1.11 -10.84
N ILE A 244 -10.72 0.95 -9.64
CA ILE A 244 -12.12 0.58 -9.42
C ILE A 244 -12.99 1.81 -9.73
N LYS A 245 -13.82 1.72 -10.77
CA LYS A 245 -14.69 2.82 -11.24
C LYS A 245 -16.15 2.61 -10.93
N SER A 246 -16.56 1.36 -10.66
CA SER A 246 -17.90 1.07 -10.20
C SER A 246 -17.90 -0.27 -9.46
N PRO A 247 -18.69 -0.42 -8.38
CA PRO A 247 -19.42 0.64 -7.66
C PRO A 247 -18.51 1.72 -7.04
N ASP A 248 -19.04 2.94 -6.90
CA ASP A 248 -18.30 4.07 -6.29
C ASP A 248 -18.13 3.91 -4.77
N SER A 249 -19.08 3.21 -4.14
CA SER A 249 -19.06 2.85 -2.73
C SER A 249 -18.64 1.39 -2.55
N GLY A 250 -17.94 1.11 -1.47
CA GLY A 250 -17.69 -0.25 -0.99
C GLY A 250 -18.96 -0.93 -0.46
N ILE A 251 -20.00 -0.17 -0.14
CA ILE A 251 -21.31 -0.68 0.28
C ILE A 251 -22.25 -0.69 -0.92
N VAL A 252 -22.75 -1.86 -1.27
CA VAL A 252 -23.68 -2.07 -2.38
C VAL A 252 -25.01 -2.55 -1.83
N GLU A 253 -26.04 -1.72 -1.98
CA GLU A 253 -27.39 -2.07 -1.58
C GLU A 253 -28.12 -2.77 -2.74
N ALA A 254 -28.59 -4.01 -2.54
CA ALA A 254 -29.19 -4.81 -3.61
C ALA A 254 -30.31 -5.73 -3.10
N LYS A 255 -31.26 -6.06 -3.98
CA LYS A 255 -32.29 -7.09 -3.81
C LYS A 255 -31.98 -8.29 -4.71
N TYR A 256 -32.49 -9.47 -4.35
CA TYR A 256 -32.30 -10.64 -5.20
C TYR A 256 -32.84 -10.40 -6.61
N GLY A 257 -32.01 -10.70 -7.61
CA GLY A 257 -32.28 -10.43 -9.02
C GLY A 257 -31.63 -9.13 -9.54
N ASP A 258 -31.20 -8.23 -8.67
CA ASP A 258 -30.52 -7.00 -9.08
C ASP A 258 -29.18 -7.30 -9.75
N LYS A 259 -28.79 -6.44 -10.69
CA LYS A 259 -27.52 -6.53 -11.40
C LYS A 259 -26.57 -5.46 -10.90
N ILE A 260 -25.53 -5.87 -10.19
CA ILE A 260 -24.46 -5.00 -9.71
C ILE A 260 -23.51 -4.75 -10.88
N ASN A 261 -23.43 -3.50 -11.34
CA ASN A 261 -22.48 -3.10 -12.37
C ASN A 261 -21.09 -2.94 -11.74
N VAL A 262 -20.08 -3.48 -12.42
CA VAL A 262 -18.68 -3.36 -12.02
C VAL A 262 -17.87 -2.85 -13.20
N GLU A 263 -17.02 -1.85 -12.96
CA GLU A 263 -16.05 -1.33 -13.93
C GLU A 263 -14.66 -1.24 -13.29
N ILE A 264 -13.67 -1.86 -13.92
CA ILE A 264 -12.28 -1.87 -13.45
C ILE A 264 -11.36 -1.50 -14.62
N LYS A 265 -10.53 -0.47 -14.44
CA LYS A 265 -9.51 -0.08 -15.45
C LYS A 265 -8.34 -1.04 -15.46
N ASN A 266 -7.62 -1.06 -16.59
CA ASN A 266 -6.42 -1.87 -16.80
C ASN A 266 -6.64 -3.38 -16.63
N VAL A 267 -7.88 -3.82 -16.79
CA VAL A 267 -8.27 -5.24 -16.87
C VAL A 267 -8.85 -5.50 -18.25
N SER A 268 -8.51 -6.65 -18.83
CA SER A 268 -8.91 -7.12 -20.15
C SER A 268 -9.79 -8.37 -20.06
N LYS A 269 -10.44 -8.75 -21.16
CA LYS A 269 -11.19 -10.01 -21.28
C LYS A 269 -10.32 -11.25 -21.32
N SER A 270 -9.04 -11.10 -21.67
CA SER A 270 -8.08 -12.21 -21.61
C SER A 270 -7.70 -12.59 -20.18
N ASP A 271 -7.87 -11.67 -19.22
CA ASP A 271 -7.54 -11.95 -17.83
C ASP A 271 -8.58 -12.86 -17.18
N VAL A 272 -8.14 -13.74 -16.28
CA VAL A 272 -9.04 -14.66 -15.59
C VAL A 272 -9.70 -13.93 -14.41
N ILE A 273 -10.90 -13.40 -14.64
CA ILE A 273 -11.67 -12.68 -13.62
C ILE A 273 -12.86 -13.51 -13.11
N PHE A 274 -13.02 -13.55 -11.78
CA PHE A 274 -14.11 -14.27 -11.11
C PHE A 274 -14.40 -13.68 -9.71
N TYR A 275 -15.49 -14.12 -9.09
CA TYR A 275 -15.76 -13.90 -7.68
C TYR A 275 -16.05 -15.23 -6.98
N LEU A 276 -16.03 -15.25 -5.65
CA LEU A 276 -16.42 -16.44 -4.88
C LEU A 276 -17.88 -16.33 -4.42
N ASN A 277 -18.63 -17.41 -4.55
CA ASN A 277 -19.94 -17.53 -3.90
C ASN A 277 -19.79 -17.85 -2.40
N ARG A 278 -20.89 -17.89 -1.66
CA ARG A 278 -20.97 -18.20 -0.22
C ARG A 278 -20.38 -19.58 0.14
N LYS A 279 -20.25 -20.48 -0.82
CA LYS A 279 -19.62 -21.81 -0.66
C LYS A 279 -18.13 -21.81 -1.03
N ASN A 280 -17.52 -20.64 -1.21
CA ASN A 280 -16.13 -20.46 -1.68
C ASN A 280 -15.86 -21.08 -3.06
N GLN A 281 -16.87 -21.18 -3.92
CA GLN A 281 -16.71 -21.68 -5.29
C GLN A 281 -16.55 -20.50 -6.25
N ALA A 282 -15.60 -20.61 -7.18
CA ALA A 282 -15.37 -19.61 -8.20
C ALA A 282 -16.54 -19.51 -9.18
N VAL A 283 -17.04 -18.30 -9.36
CA VAL A 283 -18.07 -17.95 -10.35
C VAL A 283 -17.43 -17.04 -11.39
N LYS A 284 -17.32 -17.56 -12.62
CA LYS A 284 -16.75 -16.82 -13.74
C LYS A 284 -17.64 -15.64 -14.12
N ILE A 285 -17.03 -14.51 -14.43
CA ILE A 285 -17.74 -13.37 -14.99
C ILE A 285 -18.23 -13.70 -16.40
N GLN A 286 -19.49 -13.38 -16.67
CA GLN A 286 -20.12 -13.58 -17.98
C GLN A 286 -20.35 -12.24 -18.68
N ASN A 287 -20.31 -12.25 -20.02
CA ASN A 287 -20.67 -11.10 -20.86
C ASN A 287 -19.88 -9.81 -20.58
N ALA A 288 -18.63 -9.94 -20.10
CA ALA A 288 -17.77 -8.79 -19.86
C ALA A 288 -17.49 -8.02 -21.17
N LYS A 289 -17.40 -6.70 -21.07
CA LYS A 289 -17.19 -5.78 -22.19
C LYS A 289 -15.96 -4.93 -21.92
N GLU A 290 -15.04 -4.89 -22.86
CA GLU A 290 -13.93 -3.94 -22.79
C GLU A 290 -14.41 -2.59 -23.29
N LYS A 291 -14.17 -1.55 -22.51
CA LYS A 291 -14.54 -0.19 -22.84
C LYS A 291 -13.61 0.80 -22.16
N ARG A 292 -13.09 1.75 -22.94
CA ARG A 292 -12.27 2.87 -22.42
C ARG A 292 -11.12 2.38 -21.51
N GLY A 293 -10.35 1.38 -21.96
CA GLY A 293 -9.21 0.84 -21.22
C GLY A 293 -9.56 0.10 -19.93
N GLY A 294 -10.77 -0.46 -19.81
CA GLY A 294 -11.17 -1.26 -18.66
C GLY A 294 -12.22 -2.30 -19.02
N LEU A 295 -12.54 -3.15 -18.05
CA LEU A 295 -13.53 -4.21 -18.15
C LEU A 295 -14.80 -3.81 -17.40
N GLU A 296 -15.92 -3.77 -18.11
CA GLU A 296 -17.28 -3.58 -17.58
C GLU A 296 -17.99 -4.94 -17.54
N PHE A 297 -18.61 -5.29 -16.41
CA PHE A 297 -19.42 -6.51 -16.28
C PHE A 297 -20.48 -6.37 -15.20
N GLN A 298 -21.36 -7.38 -15.11
CA GLN A 298 -22.45 -7.41 -14.14
C GLN A 298 -22.37 -8.66 -13.28
N ILE A 299 -22.63 -8.49 -11.99
CA ILE A 299 -22.83 -9.58 -11.03
C ILE A 299 -24.31 -9.57 -10.63
N THR A 300 -25.02 -10.66 -10.90
CA THR A 300 -26.41 -10.81 -10.44
C THR A 300 -26.42 -11.16 -8.95
N TYR A 301 -27.08 -10.35 -8.14
CA TYR A 301 -27.23 -10.64 -6.71
C TYR A 301 -28.29 -11.73 -6.50
N ASP A 302 -27.89 -12.87 -5.95
CA ASP A 302 -28.76 -13.99 -5.64
C ASP A 302 -28.36 -14.64 -4.30
N LYS A 303 -29.07 -15.70 -3.91
CA LYS A 303 -28.85 -16.42 -2.64
C LYS A 303 -27.48 -17.10 -2.53
N SER A 304 -26.74 -17.21 -3.64
CA SER A 304 -25.38 -17.76 -3.64
C SER A 304 -24.35 -16.73 -3.22
N ILE A 305 -24.65 -15.42 -3.27
CA ILE A 305 -23.75 -14.36 -2.85
C ILE A 305 -23.85 -14.15 -1.33
N GLY A 306 -22.69 -14.02 -0.66
CA GLY A 306 -22.62 -13.72 0.77
C GLY A 306 -22.67 -12.22 1.07
N ASP A 307 -22.40 -11.85 2.31
CA ASP A 307 -22.38 -10.45 2.76
C ASP A 307 -21.27 -9.62 2.11
N TYR A 308 -20.31 -10.28 1.45
CA TYR A 308 -19.22 -9.64 0.72
C TYR A 308 -19.04 -10.30 -0.65
N VAL A 309 -18.69 -9.49 -1.63
CA VAL A 309 -18.24 -9.94 -2.95
C VAL A 309 -16.81 -9.50 -3.13
N THR A 310 -15.90 -10.48 -3.22
CA THR A 310 -14.49 -10.26 -3.56
C THR A 310 -14.27 -10.66 -5.00
N ILE A 311 -13.71 -9.74 -5.79
CA ILE A 311 -13.32 -9.97 -7.16
C ILE A 311 -11.85 -10.38 -7.18
N TYR A 312 -11.56 -11.43 -7.94
CA TYR A 312 -10.25 -12.02 -8.13
C TYR A 312 -9.82 -11.84 -9.58
N LEU A 313 -8.53 -11.56 -9.76
CA LEU A 313 -7.82 -11.57 -11.02
C LEU A 313 -6.72 -12.63 -10.93
N ASP A 314 -6.78 -13.62 -11.81
CA ASP A 314 -5.95 -14.82 -11.80
C ASP A 314 -6.00 -15.57 -10.45
N THR A 315 -5.01 -15.37 -9.58
CA THR A 315 -4.95 -16.01 -8.26
C THR A 315 -5.05 -15.02 -7.11
N ALA A 316 -5.27 -13.74 -7.39
CA ALA A 316 -5.17 -12.66 -6.41
C ALA A 316 -6.48 -11.89 -6.27
N SER A 317 -6.87 -11.56 -5.03
CA SER A 317 -7.95 -10.63 -4.75
C SER A 317 -7.56 -9.23 -5.22
N ILE A 318 -8.47 -8.52 -5.88
CA ILE A 318 -8.26 -7.14 -6.34
C ILE A 318 -9.24 -6.14 -5.74
N VAL A 319 -10.44 -6.52 -5.32
CA VAL A 319 -11.34 -5.60 -4.60
C VAL A 319 -12.42 -6.39 -3.89
N SER A 320 -12.88 -5.87 -2.75
CA SER A 320 -14.05 -6.38 -2.04
C SER A 320 -15.08 -5.29 -1.79
N PHE A 321 -16.35 -5.67 -1.98
CA PHE A 321 -17.53 -4.88 -1.66
C PHE A 321 -18.35 -5.60 -0.60
N LYS A 322 -19.03 -4.83 0.25
CA LYS A 322 -20.03 -5.31 1.19
C LYS A 322 -21.41 -5.20 0.56
N ILE A 323 -22.16 -6.29 0.56
CA ILE A 323 -23.53 -6.31 0.06
C ILE A 323 -24.48 -6.12 1.25
N VAL A 324 -25.41 -5.18 1.12
CA VAL A 324 -26.48 -4.95 2.10
C VAL A 324 -27.80 -5.23 1.42
N SER A 325 -28.52 -6.26 1.91
CA SER A 325 -29.83 -6.58 1.36
C SER A 325 -30.81 -5.44 1.63
N LYS A 326 -31.51 -5.00 0.58
CA LYS A 326 -32.65 -4.07 0.68
C LYS A 326 -33.97 -4.76 0.95
#